data_AF-A0A6S4GRX4-F1
#
_entry.id   AF-A0A6S4GRX4-F1
#
_cell.length_a   1.000
_cell.length_b   1.000
_cell.length_c   1.000
_cell.angle_alpha   90.00
_cell.angle_beta   90.00
_cell.angle_gamma   90.00
#
_symmetry.space_group_name_H-M   'P 1'
#
loop_
_entity.id
_entity.type
_entity.pdbx_description
1 polymer ?
#
loop_
_entity_poly.entity_id
_entity_poly.type
_entity_poly.pdbx_seq_one_letter_code
_entity_poly.pdbx_strand_id
1 'polypeptide(L)'
;MSIPSSVFATADSTLSQVIRDIDCTHTTLENGNQLNHPDCQIFAPKFMKLDLVDKKHPVLYGVYDAVHTVTNPITGQHNLTVEFNGRTFVLGRDSELRVNGNVWTLDFSNWQNDHPGDNFMPLTPGHTYNGRATARMKASPSSPEVTQFADFSVTIPKQTIGEIIAIPNIFKKVGRVLASTGVSMWLMIVISATAIFVASILLLIHKKEKERDG
;
A
#
# COMPACT_ATOMS: atom_id res chain seq x y z
N MET A 1 -19.87 30.14 80.92
CA MET A 1 -20.00 30.89 79.65
C MET A 1 -19.62 29.94 78.52
N SER A 2 -20.51 29.78 77.55
CA SER A 2 -20.57 28.69 76.56
C SER A 2 -19.59 28.89 75.37
N ILE A 3 -19.17 27.77 74.75
CA ILE A 3 -18.24 27.67 73.59
C ILE A 3 -19.02 27.83 72.26
N PRO A 4 -18.40 28.24 71.13
CA PRO A 4 -17.99 27.24 70.12
C PRO A 4 -16.62 27.55 69.47
N SER A 5 -15.70 26.59 69.42
CA SER A 5 -15.52 25.56 68.39
C SER A 5 -14.98 26.12 67.07
N SER A 6 -13.75 25.73 66.75
CA SER A 6 -13.10 25.90 65.44
C SER A 6 -13.97 25.30 64.35
N VAL A 7 -14.40 26.12 63.39
CA VAL A 7 -15.02 25.65 62.16
C VAL A 7 -13.93 24.96 61.33
N PHE A 8 -13.84 23.64 61.41
CA PHE A 8 -13.29 22.86 60.31
C PHE A 8 -14.31 22.92 59.19
N ALA A 9 -14.01 23.66 58.13
CA ALA A 9 -14.71 23.52 56.88
C ALA A 9 -14.32 22.17 56.27
N THR A 10 -15.09 21.12 56.56
CA THR A 10 -15.07 19.89 55.76
C THR A 10 -15.75 20.20 54.44
N ALA A 11 -14.95 20.41 53.40
CA ALA A 11 -15.46 20.42 52.04
C ALA A 11 -15.87 18.99 51.69
N ASP A 12 -17.16 18.68 51.85
CA ASP A 12 -17.77 17.47 51.29
C ASP A 12 -17.77 17.60 49.77
N SER A 13 -16.71 17.14 49.13
CA SER A 13 -16.61 17.07 47.68
C SER A 13 -17.17 15.73 47.20
N THR A 14 -18.44 15.73 46.76
CA THR A 14 -19.11 14.55 46.17
C THR A 14 -18.88 14.42 44.67
N LEU A 15 -17.79 14.98 44.13
CA LEU A 15 -17.44 14.82 42.72
C LEU A 15 -16.79 13.44 42.52
N SER A 16 -17.63 12.43 42.26
CA SER A 16 -17.19 11.20 41.60
C SER A 16 -16.84 11.55 40.15
N GLN A 17 -15.58 11.92 39.90
CA GLN A 17 -15.07 12.04 38.55
C GLN A 17 -14.90 10.62 38.01
N VAL A 18 -15.76 10.23 37.07
CA VAL A 18 -15.51 9.04 36.25
C VAL A 18 -14.33 9.37 35.33
N ILE A 19 -13.13 8.92 35.69
CA ILE A 19 -11.98 8.96 34.79
C ILE A 19 -12.27 7.93 33.70
N ARG A 20 -12.73 8.40 32.54
CA ARG A 20 -12.78 7.56 31.34
C ARG A 20 -11.45 7.72 30.63
N ASP A 21 -10.77 6.60 30.39
CA ASP A 21 -9.66 6.58 29.45
C ASP A 21 -10.23 6.75 28.04
N ILE A 22 -9.97 7.90 27.43
CA ILE A 22 -10.37 8.22 26.05
C ILE A 22 -9.21 7.81 25.15
N ASP A 23 -9.45 6.82 24.28
CA ASP A 23 -8.45 6.37 23.31
C ASP A 23 -8.44 7.29 22.07
N CYS A 24 -7.34 8.02 21.90
CA CYS A 24 -7.07 8.88 20.74
C CYS A 24 -5.87 8.38 19.91
N THR A 25 -5.51 7.10 20.04
CA THR A 25 -4.30 6.54 19.43
C THR A 25 -4.52 5.92 18.04
N HIS A 26 -5.76 5.92 17.51
CA HIS A 26 -6.09 5.37 16.19
C HIS A 26 -5.68 6.27 15.00
N THR A 27 -4.60 7.04 15.17
CA THR A 27 -4.06 7.98 14.16
C THR A 27 -2.83 7.40 13.42
N THR A 28 -2.67 6.08 13.44
CA THR A 28 -1.59 5.35 12.75
C THR A 28 -2.16 4.47 11.63
N LEU A 29 -1.31 3.93 10.75
CA LEU A 29 -1.78 2.97 9.73
C LEU A 29 -2.23 1.63 10.34
N GLU A 30 -1.62 1.20 11.44
CA GLU A 30 -1.92 -0.09 12.07
C GLU A 30 -3.31 -0.10 12.70
N ASN A 31 -3.69 1.00 13.36
CA ASN A 31 -4.93 1.11 14.12
C ASN A 31 -5.98 2.01 13.46
N GLY A 32 -5.61 2.73 12.39
CA GLY A 32 -6.45 3.77 11.78
C GLY A 32 -7.68 3.27 11.02
N ASN A 33 -7.87 1.96 10.88
CA ASN A 33 -9.15 1.41 10.41
C ASN A 33 -10.27 1.67 11.43
N GLN A 34 -9.92 1.91 12.70
CA GLN A 34 -10.85 2.34 13.74
C GLN A 34 -10.89 3.86 13.80
N LEU A 35 -12.07 4.40 14.13
CA LEU A 35 -12.27 5.83 14.34
C LEU A 35 -11.80 6.22 15.75
N ASN A 36 -11.35 7.46 15.89
CA ASN A 36 -11.06 8.03 17.21
C ASN A 36 -12.37 8.24 18.00
N HIS A 37 -12.23 8.47 19.31
CA HIS A 37 -13.34 8.99 20.09
C HIS A 37 -13.69 10.42 19.65
N PRO A 38 -14.98 10.82 19.62
CA PRO A 38 -15.40 12.19 19.27
C PRO A 38 -14.95 13.29 20.24
N ASP A 39 -14.44 12.91 21.42
CA ASP A 39 -13.88 13.87 22.38
C ASP A 39 -12.37 14.11 22.18
N CYS A 40 -11.76 13.42 21.20
CA CYS A 40 -10.37 13.65 20.84
C CYS A 40 -10.18 15.02 20.20
N GLN A 41 -9.00 15.61 20.38
CA GLN A 41 -8.68 16.85 19.69
C GLN A 41 -8.52 16.61 18.19
N ILE A 42 -9.00 17.59 17.40
CA ILE A 42 -8.79 17.60 15.96
C ILE A 42 -7.30 17.57 15.61
N PHE A 43 -6.94 16.79 14.60
CA PHE A 43 -5.58 16.76 14.08
C PHE A 43 -5.54 16.88 12.56
N ALA A 44 -4.48 17.50 12.04
CA ALA A 44 -4.30 17.64 10.60
C ALA A 44 -4.03 16.29 9.91
N PRO A 45 -4.43 16.11 8.64
CA PRO A 45 -4.05 14.94 7.87
C PRO A 45 -2.53 14.72 7.87
N LYS A 46 -2.07 13.48 7.69
CA LYS A 46 -0.64 13.16 7.62
C LYS A 46 -0.38 12.10 6.57
N PHE A 47 0.65 12.28 5.76
CA PHE A 47 1.21 11.22 4.94
C PHE A 47 2.00 10.24 5.82
N MET A 48 1.86 8.95 5.54
CA MET A 48 2.47 7.89 6.35
C MET A 48 3.40 7.00 5.53
N LYS A 49 3.00 6.62 4.32
CA LYS A 49 3.75 5.62 3.54
C LYS A 49 3.46 5.72 2.04
N LEU A 50 4.46 5.36 1.24
CA LEU A 50 4.33 4.99 -0.17
C LEU A 50 4.60 3.49 -0.33
N ASP A 51 3.76 2.80 -1.10
CA ASP A 51 4.05 1.49 -1.67
C ASP A 51 4.04 1.54 -3.21
N LEU A 52 4.57 0.49 -3.83
CA LEU A 52 4.52 0.29 -5.28
C LEU A 52 3.86 -1.06 -5.62
N VAL A 53 2.66 -1.00 -6.20
CA VAL A 53 2.00 -2.18 -6.79
C VAL A 53 2.67 -2.49 -8.13
N ASP A 54 2.94 -3.76 -8.38
CA ASP A 54 3.67 -4.25 -9.56
C ASP A 54 5.01 -3.53 -9.81
N LYS A 55 5.64 -3.02 -8.74
CA LYS A 55 6.88 -2.21 -8.76
C LYS A 55 6.78 -0.91 -9.56
N LYS A 56 5.60 -0.52 -10.02
CA LYS A 56 5.40 0.60 -10.96
C LYS A 56 4.34 1.60 -10.50
N HIS A 57 3.23 1.11 -9.96
CA HIS A 57 2.09 1.95 -9.64
C HIS A 57 2.13 2.38 -8.18
N PRO A 58 2.21 3.69 -7.90
CA PRO A 58 2.29 4.17 -6.54
C PRO A 58 0.95 4.03 -5.82
N VAL A 59 1.02 3.66 -4.54
CA VAL A 59 -0.10 3.70 -3.60
C VAL A 59 0.34 4.48 -2.38
N LEU A 60 -0.30 5.62 -2.13
CA LEU A 60 0.03 6.51 -1.03
C LEU A 60 -0.98 6.30 0.10
N TYR A 61 -0.45 6.22 1.32
CA TYR A 61 -1.25 6.06 2.52
C TYR A 61 -1.01 7.23 3.45
N GLY A 62 -2.08 7.64 4.10
CA GLY A 62 -2.00 8.55 5.21
C GLY A 62 -3.17 8.41 6.16
N VAL A 63 -3.16 9.26 7.17
CA VAL A 63 -4.23 9.34 8.16
C VAL A 63 -4.87 10.72 8.14
N TYR A 64 -6.12 10.79 8.55
CA TYR A 64 -6.86 12.03 8.77
C TYR A 64 -7.88 11.82 9.88
N ASP A 65 -8.40 12.92 10.41
CA ASP A 65 -9.42 12.87 11.45
C ASP A 65 -10.80 12.64 10.85
N ALA A 66 -11.17 11.38 10.65
CA ALA A 66 -12.44 11.04 10.01
C ALA A 66 -13.65 11.42 10.88
N VAL A 67 -13.50 11.46 12.21
CA VAL A 67 -14.59 11.75 13.14
C VAL A 67 -14.99 13.22 13.09
N HIS A 68 -14.01 14.11 12.98
CA HIS A 68 -14.25 15.54 12.96
C HIS A 68 -14.34 16.13 11.55
N THR A 69 -14.05 15.35 10.50
CA THR A 69 -14.14 15.83 9.12
C THR A 69 -15.61 16.02 8.72
N VAL A 70 -15.94 17.22 8.24
CA VAL A 70 -17.31 17.53 7.80
C VAL A 70 -17.64 16.82 6.50
N THR A 71 -18.92 16.58 6.24
CA THR A 71 -19.39 16.05 4.96
C THR A 71 -19.25 17.09 3.84
N ASN A 72 -18.73 16.67 2.69
CA ASN A 72 -18.77 17.44 1.46
C ASN A 72 -20.20 17.41 0.89
N PRO A 73 -20.85 18.57 0.70
CA PRO A 73 -22.24 18.61 0.22
C PRO A 73 -22.41 18.12 -1.22
N ILE A 74 -21.33 18.04 -2.01
CA ILE A 74 -21.37 17.58 -3.40
C ILE A 74 -21.27 16.06 -3.48
N THR A 75 -20.34 15.45 -2.74
CA THR A 75 -20.07 14.01 -2.84
C THR A 75 -20.79 13.19 -1.77
N GLY A 76 -21.32 13.83 -0.72
CA GLY A 76 -21.90 13.14 0.44
C GLY A 76 -20.88 12.38 1.29
N GLN A 77 -19.58 12.46 0.96
CA GLN A 77 -18.47 11.84 1.68
C GLN A 77 -17.74 12.85 2.57
N HIS A 78 -16.74 12.42 3.32
CA HIS A 78 -15.89 13.34 4.09
C HIS A 78 -15.24 14.37 3.16
N ASN A 79 -15.18 15.63 3.59
CA ASN A 79 -14.53 16.71 2.88
C ASN A 79 -13.01 16.61 3.02
N LEU A 80 -12.47 15.60 2.34
CA LEU A 80 -11.07 15.26 2.24
C LEU A 80 -10.65 15.36 0.77
N THR A 81 -9.53 16.03 0.55
CA THR A 81 -8.85 16.09 -0.74
C THR A 81 -7.38 15.73 -0.57
N VAL A 82 -6.81 15.10 -1.59
CA VAL A 82 -5.39 14.83 -1.68
C VAL A 82 -4.90 15.37 -3.01
N GLU A 83 -4.02 16.36 -2.98
CA GLU A 83 -3.29 16.81 -4.15
C GLU A 83 -2.01 15.99 -4.29
N PHE A 84 -1.70 15.52 -5.49
CA PHE A 84 -0.47 14.83 -5.79
C PHE A 84 -0.03 15.10 -7.23
N ASN A 85 1.22 15.53 -7.42
CA ASN A 85 1.78 15.87 -8.74
C ASN A 85 0.89 16.85 -9.53
N GLY A 86 0.37 17.87 -8.84
CA GLY A 86 -0.48 18.92 -9.42
C GLY A 86 -1.91 18.50 -9.76
N ARG A 87 -2.33 17.28 -9.40
CA ARG A 87 -3.73 16.82 -9.54
C ARG A 87 -4.39 16.67 -8.19
N THR A 88 -5.62 17.17 -8.08
CA THR A 88 -6.42 17.12 -6.85
C THR A 88 -7.46 16.03 -6.92
N PHE A 89 -7.34 15.06 -6.03
CA PHE A 89 -8.27 13.96 -5.83
C PHE A 89 -9.23 14.30 -4.68
N VAL A 90 -10.52 14.08 -4.88
CA VAL A 90 -11.61 14.42 -3.96
C VAL A 90 -12.37 13.15 -3.61
N LEU A 91 -12.52 12.90 -2.31
CA LEU A 91 -13.18 11.71 -1.81
C LEU A 91 -14.65 11.65 -2.26
N GLY A 92 -15.04 10.49 -2.77
CA GLY A 92 -16.39 10.24 -3.30
C GLY A 92 -16.61 10.70 -4.73
N ARG A 93 -15.63 11.38 -5.34
CA ARG A 93 -15.64 11.72 -6.77
C ARG A 93 -14.59 10.92 -7.53
N ASP A 94 -13.36 10.94 -7.04
CA ASP A 94 -12.22 10.31 -7.70
C ASP A 94 -11.99 8.93 -7.06
N SER A 95 -12.09 7.86 -7.85
CA SER A 95 -12.09 6.47 -7.37
C SER A 95 -10.76 6.02 -6.78
N GLU A 96 -9.68 6.71 -7.14
CA GLU A 96 -8.33 6.50 -6.63
C GLU A 96 -8.25 6.84 -5.14
N LEU A 97 -9.03 7.82 -4.66
CA LEU A 97 -9.01 8.27 -3.27
C LEU A 97 -10.10 7.55 -2.46
N ARG A 98 -9.66 6.70 -1.55
CA ARG A 98 -10.52 5.86 -0.71
C ARG A 98 -10.18 6.06 0.76
N VAL A 99 -11.15 5.80 1.63
CA VAL A 99 -10.95 5.88 3.08
C VAL A 99 -11.44 4.62 3.78
N ASN A 100 -10.77 4.26 4.87
CA ASN A 100 -11.20 3.22 5.80
C ASN A 100 -10.87 3.68 7.23
N GLY A 101 -11.89 4.01 8.01
CA GLY A 101 -11.71 4.69 9.29
C GLY A 101 -10.98 6.03 9.10
N ASN A 102 -9.92 6.25 9.87
CA ASN A 102 -9.01 7.38 9.80
C ASN A 102 -7.94 7.24 8.69
N VAL A 103 -7.87 6.14 7.94
CA VAL A 103 -6.86 5.95 6.89
C VAL A 103 -7.41 6.41 5.54
N TRP A 104 -6.65 7.24 4.83
CA TRP A 104 -6.87 7.54 3.43
C TRP A 104 -5.83 6.81 2.56
N THR A 105 -6.27 6.33 1.41
CA THR A 105 -5.45 5.65 0.41
C THR A 105 -5.66 6.33 -0.94
N LEU A 106 -4.56 6.64 -1.63
CA LEU A 106 -4.56 7.12 -3.00
C LEU A 106 -3.86 6.08 -3.87
N ASP A 107 -4.64 5.31 -4.62
CA ASP A 107 -4.19 4.14 -5.38
C ASP A 107 -4.23 4.41 -6.88
N PHE A 108 -3.07 4.33 -7.53
CA PHE A 108 -2.91 4.54 -8.97
C PHE A 108 -2.73 3.23 -9.77
N SER A 109 -2.94 2.06 -9.17
CA SER A 109 -2.72 0.76 -9.82
C SER A 109 -3.57 0.54 -11.07
N ASN A 110 -4.76 1.13 -11.10
CA ASN A 110 -5.72 0.96 -12.19
C ASN A 110 -5.81 2.17 -13.13
N TRP A 111 -4.90 3.15 -12.97
CA TRP A 111 -4.99 4.46 -13.63
C TRP A 111 -5.27 4.39 -15.13
N GLN A 112 -4.53 3.57 -15.87
CA GLN A 112 -4.64 3.54 -17.33
C GLN A 112 -5.99 2.99 -17.82
N ASN A 113 -6.66 2.18 -16.99
CA ASN A 113 -7.97 1.63 -17.31
C ASN A 113 -9.07 2.64 -17.00
N ASP A 114 -8.96 3.33 -15.86
CA ASP A 114 -9.94 4.33 -15.43
C ASP A 114 -9.82 5.64 -16.22
N HIS A 115 -8.60 5.94 -16.69
CA HIS A 115 -8.25 7.16 -17.41
C HIS A 115 -7.51 6.84 -18.73
N PRO A 116 -8.19 6.24 -19.73
CA PRO A 116 -7.56 5.88 -20.99
C PRO A 116 -7.07 7.12 -21.74
N GLY A 117 -5.81 7.08 -22.19
CA GLY A 117 -5.16 8.21 -22.88
C GLY A 117 -4.56 9.28 -21.96
N ASP A 118 -4.77 9.18 -20.65
CA ASP A 118 -4.13 10.06 -19.68
C ASP A 118 -2.68 9.63 -19.41
N ASN A 119 -1.78 10.62 -19.41
CA ASN A 119 -0.33 10.51 -19.29
C ASN A 119 0.20 10.97 -17.93
N PHE A 120 -0.66 11.10 -16.91
CA PHE A 120 -0.26 11.30 -15.51
C PHE A 120 0.55 10.13 -14.95
N MET A 121 0.29 8.92 -15.46
CA MET A 121 1.05 7.71 -15.13
C MET A 121 1.78 7.17 -16.37
N PRO A 122 2.91 6.45 -16.18
CA PRO A 122 3.60 6.22 -14.90
C PRO A 122 4.45 7.40 -14.45
N LEU A 123 4.77 7.44 -13.16
CA LEU A 123 5.73 8.39 -12.61
C LEU A 123 7.18 7.99 -12.90
N THR A 124 8.08 8.98 -12.89
CA THR A 124 9.50 8.80 -13.16
C THR A 124 10.22 8.22 -11.93
N PRO A 125 10.87 7.03 -12.03
CA PRO A 125 11.66 6.48 -10.94
C PRO A 125 12.81 7.40 -10.52
N GLY A 126 13.01 7.55 -9.22
CA GLY A 126 14.00 8.46 -8.62
C GLY A 126 13.60 9.92 -8.58
N HIS A 127 12.42 10.29 -9.12
CA HIS A 127 11.89 11.64 -9.02
C HIS A 127 11.09 11.82 -7.73
N THR A 128 11.15 13.03 -7.16
CA THR A 128 10.38 13.42 -5.98
C THR A 128 9.16 14.23 -6.40
N TYR A 129 7.99 13.84 -5.93
CA TYR A 129 6.72 14.50 -6.17
C TYR A 129 6.18 15.07 -4.88
N ASN A 130 5.63 16.27 -4.96
CA ASN A 130 4.97 16.91 -3.83
C ASN A 130 3.48 16.58 -3.83
N GLY A 131 2.88 16.62 -2.65
CA GLY A 131 1.45 16.52 -2.47
C GLY A 131 0.99 17.22 -1.20
N ARG A 132 -0.33 17.33 -1.07
CA ARG A 132 -0.99 17.96 0.07
C ARG A 132 -2.28 17.22 0.39
N ALA A 133 -2.43 16.76 1.63
CA ALA A 133 -3.72 16.28 2.12
C ALA A 133 -4.43 17.42 2.84
N THR A 134 -5.69 17.68 2.50
CA THR A 134 -6.51 18.77 3.07
C THR A 134 -7.85 18.21 3.53
N ALA A 135 -8.27 18.55 4.73
CA ALA A 135 -9.61 18.21 5.22
C ALA A 135 -10.27 19.40 5.92
N ARG A 136 -11.58 19.54 5.73
CA ARG A 136 -12.41 20.49 6.49
C ARG A 136 -13.01 19.80 7.70
N MET A 137 -12.87 20.41 8.87
CA MET A 137 -13.21 19.79 10.14
C MET A 137 -14.00 20.72 11.05
N LYS A 138 -14.72 20.16 12.00
CA LYS A 138 -15.29 20.85 13.16
C LYS A 138 -14.97 20.06 14.42
N ALA A 139 -14.47 20.74 15.46
CA ALA A 139 -14.23 20.10 16.76
C ALA A 139 -15.52 19.65 17.45
N SER A 140 -16.65 20.28 17.14
CA SER A 140 -17.99 19.89 17.59
C SER A 140 -19.05 20.44 16.63
N PRO A 141 -20.31 19.99 16.68
CA PRO A 141 -21.37 20.47 15.78
C PRO A 141 -21.60 22.00 15.79
N SER A 142 -21.33 22.65 16.93
CA SER A 142 -21.46 24.11 17.10
C SER A 142 -20.18 24.89 16.82
N SER A 143 -19.05 24.20 16.61
CA SER A 143 -17.77 24.83 16.31
C SER A 143 -17.72 25.36 14.86
N PRO A 144 -16.95 26.45 14.60
CA PRO A 144 -16.69 26.89 13.24
C PRO A 144 -15.91 25.82 12.46
N GLU A 145 -16.11 25.79 11.14
CA GLU A 145 -15.28 24.95 10.27
C GLU A 145 -13.85 25.47 10.23
N VAL A 146 -12.90 24.54 10.31
CA VAL A 146 -11.48 24.81 10.11
C VAL A 146 -10.97 23.95 8.96
N THR A 147 -10.05 24.51 8.17
CA THR A 147 -9.34 23.74 7.15
C THR A 147 -7.98 23.35 7.72
N GLN A 148 -7.72 22.04 7.79
CA GLN A 148 -6.44 21.49 8.17
C GLN A 148 -5.77 20.87 6.95
N PHE A 149 -4.46 21.00 6.86
CA PHE A 149 -3.70 20.41 5.78
C PHE A 149 -2.30 19.97 6.23
N ALA A 150 -1.73 19.03 5.49
CA ALA A 150 -0.31 18.72 5.58
C ALA A 150 0.27 18.50 4.19
N ASP A 151 1.41 19.15 3.97
CA ASP A 151 2.26 18.94 2.81
C ASP A 151 3.12 17.69 3.01
N PHE A 152 3.38 16.99 1.91
CA PHE A 152 4.27 15.84 1.90
C PHE A 152 5.05 15.78 0.59
N SER A 153 6.15 15.04 0.61
CA SER A 153 6.94 14.72 -0.57
C SER A 153 7.23 13.24 -0.61
N VAL A 154 7.19 12.67 -1.81
CA VAL A 154 7.38 11.25 -2.04
C VAL A 154 8.38 11.06 -3.17
N THR A 155 9.48 10.36 -2.88
CA THR A 155 10.43 9.93 -3.91
C THR A 155 10.04 8.56 -4.42
N ILE A 156 9.84 8.43 -5.72
CA ILE A 156 9.56 7.12 -6.34
C ILE A 156 10.86 6.29 -6.32
N PRO A 157 10.87 5.09 -5.71
CA PRO A 157 12.05 4.24 -5.67
C PRO A 157 12.64 4.00 -7.06
N LYS A 158 13.97 4.09 -7.18
CA LYS A 158 14.67 3.64 -8.39
C LYS A 158 14.62 2.11 -8.43
N GLN A 159 14.10 1.54 -9.51
CA GLN A 159 14.20 0.11 -9.71
C GLN A 159 15.67 -0.25 -9.96
N THR A 160 16.23 -1.11 -9.12
CA THR A 160 17.61 -1.59 -9.30
C THR A 160 17.61 -2.82 -10.19
N ILE A 161 18.65 -2.99 -11.01
CA ILE A 161 18.76 -4.09 -12.01
C ILE A 161 18.54 -5.48 -11.36
N GLY A 162 18.95 -5.68 -10.11
CA GLY A 162 18.72 -6.94 -9.38
C GLY A 162 17.24 -7.27 -9.09
N GLU A 163 16.36 -6.28 -9.09
CA GLU A 163 14.93 -6.44 -8.82
C GLU A 163 14.12 -6.79 -10.09
N ILE A 164 14.66 -6.42 -11.25
CA ILE A 164 14.14 -6.78 -12.58
C ILE A 164 14.46 -8.25 -12.91
N ILE A 165 15.60 -8.75 -12.40
CA ILE A 165 16.02 -10.17 -12.46
C ILE A 165 15.51 -10.95 -11.23
N ALA A 166 14.45 -10.48 -10.57
CA ALA A 166 13.66 -11.33 -9.68
C ALA A 166 12.81 -12.28 -10.54
N ILE A 167 13.49 -13.24 -11.16
CA ILE A 167 12.88 -14.44 -11.73
C ILE A 167 11.92 -14.99 -10.66
N PRO A 168 10.65 -15.29 -10.99
CA PRO A 168 9.71 -15.80 -10.00
C PRO A 168 10.34 -16.98 -9.26
N ASN A 169 10.16 -17.05 -7.93
CA ASN A 169 10.67 -18.09 -7.03
C ASN A 169 10.33 -19.55 -7.48
N ILE A 170 9.55 -19.70 -8.55
CA ILE A 170 9.34 -20.95 -9.29
C ILE A 170 10.67 -21.55 -9.78
N PHE A 171 11.65 -20.73 -10.21
CA PHE A 171 12.96 -21.26 -10.64
C PHE A 171 13.88 -21.67 -9.48
N LYS A 172 13.73 -21.07 -8.28
CA LYS A 172 14.47 -21.55 -7.09
C LYS A 172 14.02 -22.96 -6.68
N LYS A 173 12.77 -23.34 -6.98
CA LYS A 173 12.27 -24.69 -6.72
C LYS A 173 12.78 -25.71 -7.76
N VAL A 174 12.97 -25.30 -9.02
CA VAL A 174 13.55 -26.17 -10.06
C VAL A 174 15.06 -26.37 -9.85
N GLY A 175 15.80 -25.33 -9.44
CA GLY A 175 17.23 -25.44 -9.15
C GLY A 175 17.55 -26.37 -7.97
N ARG A 176 16.65 -26.47 -6.98
CA ARG A 176 16.81 -27.39 -5.85
C ARG A 176 16.45 -28.85 -6.18
N VAL A 177 15.63 -29.10 -7.21
CA VAL A 177 15.29 -30.47 -7.66
C VAL A 177 16.34 -31.04 -8.60
N LEU A 178 17.02 -30.20 -9.41
CA LEU A 178 18.10 -30.66 -10.28
C LEU A 178 19.41 -30.98 -9.54
N ALA A 179 19.66 -30.34 -8.39
CA ALA A 179 20.85 -30.63 -7.58
C ALA A 179 20.79 -31.98 -6.84
N SER A 180 19.59 -32.58 -6.69
CA SER A 180 19.42 -33.86 -5.98
C SER A 180 19.41 -35.10 -6.86
N THR A 181 19.53 -34.94 -8.18
CA THR A 181 19.79 -36.05 -9.09
C THR A 181 21.12 -35.76 -9.77
N GLY A 182 22.19 -36.41 -9.31
CA GLY A 182 23.56 -36.25 -9.79
C GLY A 182 23.77 -36.75 -11.22
N VAL A 183 22.95 -36.31 -12.17
CA VAL A 183 23.12 -36.51 -13.60
C VAL A 183 23.51 -35.15 -14.16
N SER A 184 24.80 -35.01 -14.45
CA SER A 184 25.35 -33.82 -15.09
C SER A 184 24.58 -33.55 -16.39
N MET A 185 24.16 -32.31 -16.62
CA MET A 185 23.48 -31.89 -17.85
C MET A 185 24.32 -32.21 -19.11
N TRP A 186 25.64 -32.30 -18.96
CA TRP A 186 26.57 -32.73 -20.01
C TRP A 186 26.41 -34.22 -20.39
N LEU A 187 26.05 -35.10 -19.44
CA LEU A 187 25.86 -36.53 -19.72
C LEU A 187 24.64 -36.78 -20.62
N MET A 188 23.57 -36.00 -20.48
CA MET A 188 22.37 -36.12 -21.33
C MET A 188 22.65 -35.76 -22.79
N ILE A 189 23.50 -34.76 -23.03
CA ILE A 189 23.92 -34.37 -24.38
C ILE A 189 24.74 -35.49 -25.04
N VAL A 190 25.67 -36.11 -24.31
CA VAL A 190 26.49 -37.22 -24.82
C VAL A 190 25.65 -38.46 -25.15
N ILE A 191 24.67 -38.79 -24.30
CA ILE A 191 23.80 -39.96 -24.53
C ILE A 191 22.95 -39.78 -25.78
N SER A 192 22.41 -38.58 -26.01
CA SER A 192 21.56 -38.31 -27.19
C SER A 192 22.33 -38.39 -28.52
N ALA A 193 23.58 -37.89 -28.57
CA ALA A 193 24.40 -37.93 -29.77
C ALA A 193 24.81 -39.37 -30.17
N THR A 194 25.05 -40.23 -29.19
CA THR A 194 25.55 -41.60 -29.43
C THR A 194 24.46 -42.51 -30.02
N ALA A 195 23.21 -42.37 -29.54
CA ALA A 195 22.08 -43.16 -30.04
C ALA A 195 21.75 -42.83 -31.52
N ILE A 196 21.86 -41.56 -31.91
CA ILE A 196 21.61 -41.11 -33.29
C ILE A 196 22.69 -41.67 -34.23
N PHE A 197 23.95 -41.71 -33.77
CA PHE A 197 25.06 -42.22 -34.57
C PHE A 197 24.94 -43.74 -34.82
N VAL A 198 24.57 -44.52 -33.79
CA VAL A 198 24.37 -45.98 -33.92
C VAL A 198 23.19 -46.31 -34.84
N ALA A 199 22.07 -45.60 -34.70
CA ALA A 199 20.91 -45.79 -35.58
C ALA A 199 21.24 -45.46 -37.04
N SER A 200 22.07 -44.43 -37.29
CA SER A 200 22.49 -44.05 -38.63
C SER A 200 23.36 -45.12 -39.29
N ILE A 201 24.28 -45.75 -38.53
CA ILE A 201 25.10 -46.86 -39.03
C ILE A 201 24.23 -48.09 -39.34
N LEU A 202 23.29 -48.45 -38.46
CA LEU A 202 22.40 -49.60 -38.68
C LEU A 202 21.50 -49.42 -39.92
N LEU A 203 20.98 -48.22 -40.14
CA LEU A 203 20.20 -47.91 -41.35
C LEU A 203 21.02 -47.99 -42.64
N LEU A 204 22.30 -47.61 -42.60
CA LEU A 204 23.20 -47.72 -43.74
C LEU A 204 23.55 -49.18 -44.06
N ILE A 205 23.72 -50.02 -43.03
CA ILE A 205 23.96 -51.46 -43.21
C ILE A 205 22.73 -52.15 -43.80
N HIS A 206 21.53 -51.90 -43.24
CA HIS A 206 20.28 -52.45 -43.77
C HIS A 206 19.99 -52.00 -45.21
N LYS A 207 20.32 -50.74 -45.55
CA LYS A 207 20.18 -50.24 -46.92
C LYS A 207 21.12 -50.94 -47.90
N LYS A 208 22.38 -51.18 -47.49
CA LYS A 208 23.38 -51.89 -48.30
C LYS A 208 23.04 -53.36 -48.52
N GLU A 209 22.39 -54.01 -47.55
CA GLU A 209 21.96 -55.41 -47.66
C GLU A 209 20.78 -55.54 -48.63
N LYS A 210 19.83 -54.59 -48.59
CA LYS A 210 18.67 -54.54 -49.49
C LYS A 210 19.02 -54.25 -50.96
N GLU A 211 20.13 -53.56 -51.23
CA GLU A 211 20.65 -53.33 -52.60
C GLU A 211 21.46 -54.52 -53.14
N ARG A 212 21.80 -55.52 -52.31
CA ARG A 212 22.61 -56.69 -52.72
C ARG A 212 21.76 -57.93 -53.05
N ASP A 213 20.51 -57.97 -52.57
CA ASP A 213 19.55 -59.07 -52.76
C ASP A 213 18.41 -58.75 -53.76
N GLY A 214 18.57 -57.71 -54.59
CA GLY A 214 17.67 -57.37 -55.71
C GLY A 214 18.41 -57.39 -57.03
#